data_AF-A0A8T3YIJ8-F1
#
_entry.id   AF-A0A8T3YIJ8-F1
#
_cell.length_a   1.000
_cell.length_b   1.000
_cell.length_c   1.000
_cell.angle_alpha   90.00
_cell.angle_beta   90.00
_cell.angle_gamma   90.00
#
_symmetry.space_group_name_H-M   'P 1'
#
loop_
_entity.id
_entity.type
_entity.pdbx_description
1 polymer ?
#
loop_
_entity_poly.entity_id
_entity_poly.type
_entity_poly.pdbx_seq_one_letter_code
_entity_poly.pdbx_strand_id
1 'polypeptide(L)'
;MDPAAAEGAPPTPVPVRTAPWAYKNFWLIWLTAAGAKRTTLYKVQERWGITTNYLYHREAGLGKTLLQEMVDTGHMAKEGRFISAQMGWIPAYIQATHPLEKKEWSPSLLVLRFWPLLQPWAERERERLFGPQGLQMLYRSGEGLIRSGHAIFHDLFLLALTANISLISQKYKARVVERILHTFLALLPDRDLLAYYQHLLAEGSFPTLIKDEQELLDTLSPWVKL
;
A
#
# COMPACT_ATOMS: atom_id res chain seq x y z
N MET A 1 43.96 10.29 24.91
CA MET A 1 42.83 11.18 24.60
C MET A 1 42.23 10.66 23.31
N ASP A 2 41.24 9.78 23.42
CA ASP A 2 40.47 9.28 22.28
C ASP A 2 39.24 10.16 22.10
N PRO A 3 38.94 10.66 20.89
CA PRO A 3 37.68 11.34 20.63
C PRO A 3 36.61 10.27 20.43
N ALA A 4 35.74 10.11 21.42
CA ALA A 4 34.54 9.31 21.29
C ALA A 4 33.68 9.88 20.15
N ALA A 5 33.39 9.02 19.18
CA ALA A 5 32.48 9.27 18.09
C ALA A 5 31.12 9.71 18.64
N ALA A 6 30.64 10.86 18.18
CA ALA A 6 29.27 11.30 18.42
C ALA A 6 28.33 10.35 17.68
N GLU A 7 27.76 9.38 18.41
CA GLU A 7 26.61 8.61 17.95
C GLU A 7 25.46 9.60 17.73
N GLY A 8 25.11 9.80 16.46
CA GLY A 8 23.93 10.57 16.08
C GLY A 8 22.70 9.93 16.69
N ALA A 9 22.02 10.68 17.56
CA ALA A 9 20.75 10.26 18.14
C ALA A 9 19.79 9.83 17.02
N PRO A 10 19.00 8.75 17.21
CA PRO A 10 18.02 8.33 16.23
C PRO A 10 17.02 9.47 15.96
N PRO A 11 16.57 9.64 14.70
CA PRO A 11 15.64 10.71 14.36
C PRO A 11 14.38 10.61 15.21
N THR A 12 13.99 11.73 15.80
CA THR A 12 12.80 11.86 16.63
C THR A 12 11.56 11.46 15.82
N PRO A 13 10.67 10.60 16.34
CA PRO A 13 9.45 10.21 15.63
C PRO A 13 8.58 11.45 15.37
N VAL A 14 8.25 11.66 14.10
CA VAL A 14 7.33 12.73 13.66
C VAL A 14 5.96 12.49 14.32
N PRO A 15 5.36 13.49 15.00
CA PRO A 15 4.02 13.34 15.55
C PRO A 15 3.02 12.99 14.45
N VAL A 16 2.26 11.90 14.64
CA VAL A 16 1.29 11.36 13.67
C VAL A 16 0.24 12.41 13.20
N ARG A 17 0.06 13.50 13.95
CA ARG A 17 -0.88 14.60 13.62
C ARG A 17 -0.39 15.61 12.57
N THR A 18 0.85 15.52 12.11
CA THR A 18 1.37 16.37 11.00
C THR A 18 1.80 15.56 9.78
N ALA A 19 1.54 14.25 9.77
CA ALA A 19 2.00 13.41 8.68
C ALA A 19 1.17 13.64 7.40
N PRO A 20 1.78 13.69 6.20
CA PRO A 20 1.07 13.99 4.95
C PRO A 20 -0.04 12.97 4.64
N TRP A 21 0.15 11.71 5.03
CA TRP A 21 -0.82 10.62 4.84
C TRP A 21 -2.06 10.71 5.73
N ALA A 22 -2.10 11.61 6.70
CA ALA A 22 -3.30 11.89 7.50
C ALA A 22 -4.36 12.68 6.72
N TYR A 23 -3.98 13.34 5.62
CA TYR A 23 -4.87 14.13 4.79
C TYR A 23 -5.60 13.26 3.77
N LYS A 24 -6.94 13.36 3.72
CA LYS A 24 -7.80 12.60 2.81
C LYS A 24 -7.35 12.62 1.34
N ASN A 25 -6.90 13.77 0.86
CA ASN A 25 -6.46 13.96 -0.53
C ASN A 25 -5.12 13.28 -0.83
N PHE A 26 -4.33 12.92 0.19
CA PHE A 26 -3.03 12.28 0.03
C PHE A 26 -3.19 10.99 -0.77
N TRP A 27 -4.13 10.13 -0.36
CA TRP A 27 -4.34 8.83 -0.99
C TRP A 27 -4.86 8.97 -2.42
N LEU A 28 -5.71 9.97 -2.67
CA LEU A 28 -6.19 10.29 -4.02
C LEU A 28 -5.06 10.68 -4.96
N ILE A 29 -4.18 11.58 -4.53
CA ILE A 29 -3.03 12.02 -5.34
C ILE A 29 -2.04 10.87 -5.50
N TRP A 30 -1.66 10.23 -4.40
CA TRP A 30 -0.60 9.23 -4.37
C TRP A 30 -0.99 7.99 -5.15
N LEU A 31 -2.17 7.40 -4.93
CA LEU A 31 -2.61 6.19 -5.64
C LEU A 31 -2.76 6.43 -7.14
N THR A 32 -3.25 7.60 -7.53
CA THR A 32 -3.34 7.97 -8.94
C THR A 32 -1.95 8.12 -9.57
N ALA A 33 -0.99 8.70 -8.86
CA ALA A 33 0.39 8.82 -9.30
C ALA A 33 1.17 7.51 -9.24
N ALA A 34 0.78 6.56 -8.39
CA ALA A 34 1.36 5.22 -8.36
C ALA A 34 0.98 4.42 -9.60
N GLY A 35 -0.23 4.63 -10.13
CA GLY A 35 -0.72 3.96 -11.34
C GLY A 35 -0.12 4.40 -12.66
N ALA A 36 0.79 5.40 -12.67
CA ALA A 36 1.40 5.91 -13.88
C ALA A 36 2.86 6.27 -13.64
N LYS A 37 3.75 6.00 -14.60
CA LYS A 37 5.16 6.43 -14.49
C LYS A 37 5.30 7.95 -14.38
N ARG A 38 4.44 8.70 -15.08
CA ARG A 38 4.36 10.17 -15.02
C ARG A 38 2.90 10.59 -15.16
N THR A 39 2.39 11.35 -14.19
CA THR A 39 1.06 12.00 -14.28
C THR A 39 1.17 13.48 -13.92
N THR A 40 0.06 14.22 -13.94
CA THR A 40 -0.01 15.61 -13.48
C THR A 40 -1.17 15.76 -12.51
N LEU A 41 -1.13 16.75 -11.61
CA LEU A 41 -2.27 17.03 -10.73
C LEU A 41 -3.56 17.32 -11.51
N TYR A 42 -3.46 17.99 -12.65
CA TYR A 42 -4.60 18.21 -13.54
C TYR A 42 -5.26 16.88 -13.97
N LYS A 43 -4.45 15.90 -14.40
CA LYS A 43 -4.97 14.57 -14.76
C LYS A 43 -5.58 13.84 -13.58
N VAL A 44 -5.05 14.05 -12.37
CA VAL A 44 -5.64 13.52 -11.13
C VAL A 44 -7.03 14.13 -10.92
N GLN A 45 -7.18 15.45 -11.03
CA GLN A 45 -8.48 16.12 -10.87
C GLN A 45 -9.49 15.68 -11.91
N GLU A 46 -9.09 15.69 -13.19
CA GLU A 46 -9.91 15.26 -14.32
C GLU A 46 -10.43 13.84 -14.10
N ARG A 47 -9.54 12.91 -13.71
CA ARG A 47 -9.88 11.50 -13.45
C ARG A 47 -10.93 11.32 -12.37
N TRP A 48 -10.90 12.15 -11.33
CA TRP A 48 -11.82 12.03 -10.19
C TRP A 48 -12.96 13.05 -10.22
N GLY A 49 -13.17 13.73 -11.36
CA GLY A 49 -14.26 14.69 -11.53
C GLY A 49 -14.16 15.92 -10.62
N ILE A 50 -12.96 16.29 -10.19
CA ILE A 50 -12.72 17.45 -9.33
C ILE A 50 -12.70 18.70 -10.21
N THR A 51 -13.79 19.47 -10.18
CA THR A 51 -13.98 20.67 -11.03
C THR A 51 -13.29 21.92 -10.49
N THR A 52 -12.92 21.94 -9.21
CA THR A 52 -12.23 23.05 -8.58
C THR A 52 -10.73 22.81 -8.51
N ASN A 53 -9.93 23.87 -8.44
CA ASN A 53 -8.47 23.77 -8.27
C ASN A 53 -8.05 23.31 -6.86
N TYR A 54 -8.94 22.63 -6.12
CA TYR A 54 -8.80 22.27 -4.71
C TYR A 54 -7.46 21.62 -4.36
N LEU A 55 -6.93 20.71 -5.19
CA LEU A 55 -5.64 20.03 -4.95
C LEU A 55 -4.41 20.96 -5.00
N TYR A 56 -4.56 22.18 -5.50
CA TYR A 56 -3.51 23.22 -5.55
C TYR A 56 -3.59 24.20 -4.37
N HIS A 57 -4.62 24.13 -3.53
CA HIS A 57 -4.74 25.04 -2.40
C HIS A 57 -3.81 24.62 -1.26
N ARG A 58 -3.48 25.59 -0.41
CA ARG A 58 -2.78 25.32 0.85
C ARG A 58 -3.72 24.56 1.78
N GLU A 59 -3.24 23.46 2.34
CA GLU A 59 -4.00 22.70 3.33
C GLU A 59 -3.95 23.42 4.69
N ALA A 60 -5.08 23.39 5.39
CA ALA A 60 -5.17 23.95 6.74
C ALA A 60 -4.17 23.24 7.67
N GLY A 61 -3.34 24.02 8.36
CA GLY A 61 -2.32 23.50 9.28
C GLY A 61 -0.95 23.16 8.64
N LEU A 62 -0.86 23.02 7.31
CA LEU A 62 0.43 22.76 6.64
C LEU A 62 1.16 24.03 6.18
N GLY A 63 0.44 25.13 5.93
CA GLY A 63 1.02 26.38 5.42
C GLY A 63 1.50 26.33 3.96
N LYS A 64 1.47 25.15 3.32
CA LYS A 64 1.79 24.89 1.91
C LYS A 64 0.79 23.90 1.30
N THR A 65 0.90 23.64 0.00
CA THR A 65 0.03 22.67 -0.68
C THR A 65 0.38 21.24 -0.28
N LEU A 66 -0.59 20.35 -0.28
CA LEU A 66 -0.35 18.94 0.05
C LEU A 66 0.67 18.30 -0.90
N LEU A 67 0.60 18.63 -2.20
CA LEU A 67 1.60 18.17 -3.17
C LEU A 67 3.02 18.60 -2.76
N GLN A 68 3.20 19.86 -2.36
CA GLN A 68 4.53 20.35 -1.97
C GLN A 68 5.02 19.59 -0.75
N GLU A 69 4.18 19.40 0.26
CA GLU A 69 4.50 18.60 1.44
C GLU A 69 4.88 17.16 1.07
N MET A 70 4.11 16.49 0.20
CA MET A 70 4.39 15.13 -0.26
C MET A 70 5.73 15.01 -1.01
N VAL A 71 6.14 16.05 -1.73
CA VAL A 71 7.44 16.10 -2.41
C VAL A 71 8.57 16.32 -1.40
N ASP A 72 8.41 17.29 -0.50
CA ASP A 72 9.42 17.62 0.51
C ASP A 72 9.74 16.44 1.43
N THR A 73 8.73 15.61 1.71
CA THR A 73 8.81 14.43 2.57
C THR A 73 9.09 13.12 1.82
N GLY A 74 9.31 13.18 0.50
CA GLY A 74 9.74 12.02 -0.29
C GLY A 74 8.65 10.99 -0.64
N HIS A 75 7.37 11.33 -0.43
CA HIS A 75 6.25 10.47 -0.85
C HIS A 75 6.02 10.48 -2.36
N MET A 76 6.40 11.59 -3.00
CA MET A 76 6.33 11.78 -4.44
C MET A 76 7.60 12.46 -4.97
N ALA A 77 7.93 12.17 -6.22
CA ALA A 77 8.89 12.94 -6.98
C ALA A 77 8.17 13.86 -7.97
N LYS A 78 8.76 15.02 -8.25
CA LYS A 78 8.23 16.02 -9.18
C LYS A 78 9.29 16.45 -10.17
N GLU A 79 8.95 16.38 -11.46
CA GLU A 79 9.78 16.82 -12.58
C GLU A 79 8.99 17.80 -13.44
N GLY A 80 9.20 19.10 -13.24
CA GLY A 80 8.38 20.14 -13.87
C GLY A 80 6.90 20.01 -13.47
N ARG A 81 6.03 19.71 -14.45
CA ARG A 81 4.59 19.47 -14.22
C ARG A 81 4.26 18.02 -13.87
N PHE A 82 5.21 17.11 -14.06
CA PHE A 82 4.98 15.68 -13.87
C PHE A 82 5.24 15.27 -12.42
N ILE A 83 4.41 14.37 -11.92
CA ILE A 83 4.52 13.77 -10.59
C ILE A 83 4.56 12.24 -10.72
N SER A 84 5.28 11.60 -9.81
CA SER A 84 5.35 10.14 -9.68
C SER A 84 5.37 9.75 -8.20
N ALA A 85 4.63 8.69 -7.85
CA ALA A 85 4.63 8.17 -6.50
C ALA A 85 5.95 7.44 -6.19
N GLN A 86 6.47 7.64 -4.99
CA GLN A 86 7.57 6.87 -4.44
C GLN A 86 7.02 5.79 -3.51
N MET A 87 7.65 4.61 -3.47
CA MET A 87 7.19 3.50 -2.62
C MET A 87 8.08 3.27 -1.39
N GLY A 88 9.27 3.87 -1.34
CA GLY A 88 10.25 3.62 -0.27
C GLY A 88 9.83 4.07 1.14
N TRP A 89 8.84 4.96 1.25
CA TRP A 89 8.33 5.45 2.55
C TRP A 89 7.32 4.49 3.21
N ILE A 90 6.81 3.50 2.47
CA ILE A 90 5.70 2.65 2.92
C ILE A 90 6.03 1.85 4.20
N PRO A 91 7.24 1.27 4.37
CA PRO A 91 7.60 0.62 5.63
C PRO A 91 7.51 1.56 6.84
N ALA A 92 8.03 2.79 6.71
CA ALA A 92 7.97 3.77 7.79
C ALA A 92 6.52 4.15 8.12
N TYR A 93 5.66 4.27 7.11
CA TYR A 93 4.23 4.50 7.30
C TYR A 93 3.53 3.37 8.06
N ILE A 94 3.76 2.11 7.68
CA ILE A 94 3.15 0.95 8.34
C ILE A 94 3.60 0.87 9.80
N GLN A 95 4.89 1.12 10.08
CA GLN A 95 5.41 1.17 11.46
C GLN A 95 4.78 2.30 12.28
N ALA A 96 4.61 3.49 11.70
CA ALA A 96 4.04 4.64 12.39
C ALA A 96 2.54 4.51 12.68
N THR A 97 1.79 3.81 11.82
CA THR A 97 0.34 3.66 11.94
C THR A 97 -0.08 2.44 12.76
N HIS A 98 0.79 1.44 12.85
CA HIS A 98 0.56 0.22 13.61
C HIS A 98 1.71 0.00 14.59
N PRO A 99 1.74 0.73 15.72
CA PRO A 99 2.83 0.62 16.69
C PRO A 99 2.95 -0.82 17.17
N LEU A 100 4.08 -1.43 16.81
CA LEU A 100 4.42 -2.83 17.08
C LEU A 100 4.91 -2.98 18.53
N GLU A 101 4.13 -2.48 19.48
CA GLU A 101 4.54 -2.39 20.89
C GLU A 101 4.58 -3.75 21.59
N LYS A 102 4.12 -4.82 20.95
CA LYS A 102 4.12 -6.17 21.48
C LYS A 102 4.51 -7.15 20.38
N LYS A 103 5.24 -8.20 20.76
CA LYS A 103 5.58 -9.38 19.94
C LYS A 103 4.33 -10.22 19.60
N GLU A 104 3.23 -9.55 19.29
CA GLU A 104 1.95 -10.12 18.91
C GLU A 104 1.92 -10.16 17.38
N TRP A 105 1.35 -11.24 16.84
CA TRP A 105 1.15 -11.36 15.41
C TRP A 105 0.25 -10.23 14.91
N SER A 106 0.67 -9.57 13.83
CA SER A 106 -0.07 -8.47 13.21
C SER A 106 0.07 -8.53 11.69
N PRO A 107 -1.01 -8.32 10.91
CA PRO A 107 -0.92 -8.20 9.46
C PRO A 107 0.11 -7.17 9.01
N SER A 108 0.28 -6.09 9.78
CA SER A 108 1.26 -5.04 9.49
C SER A 108 2.71 -5.52 9.62
N LEU A 109 3.00 -6.45 10.53
CA LEU A 109 4.32 -7.10 10.62
C LEU A 109 4.62 -7.92 9.37
N LEU A 110 3.63 -8.67 8.89
CA LEU A 110 3.78 -9.46 7.67
C LEU A 110 3.98 -8.57 6.44
N VAL A 111 3.22 -7.48 6.33
CA VAL A 111 3.42 -6.48 5.28
C VAL A 111 4.87 -5.98 5.31
N LEU A 112 5.40 -5.60 6.47
CA LEU A 112 6.78 -5.13 6.63
C LEU A 112 7.82 -6.21 6.26
N ARG A 113 7.63 -7.43 6.76
CA ARG A 113 8.52 -8.58 6.48
C ARG A 113 8.60 -8.87 4.98
N PHE A 114 7.46 -8.85 4.30
CA PHE A 114 7.36 -9.19 2.88
C PHE A 114 7.46 -7.97 1.95
N TRP A 115 7.53 -6.75 2.48
CA TRP A 115 7.64 -5.53 1.68
C TRP A 115 8.80 -5.54 0.68
N PRO A 116 10.01 -6.04 1.00
CA PRO A 116 11.10 -6.13 0.03
C PRO A 116 10.78 -6.97 -1.21
N LEU A 117 9.83 -7.91 -1.12
CA LEU A 117 9.35 -8.70 -2.26
C LEU A 117 8.16 -8.02 -2.95
N LEU A 118 7.28 -7.39 -2.17
CA LEU A 118 6.10 -6.69 -2.69
C LEU A 118 6.46 -5.41 -3.44
N GLN A 119 7.46 -4.65 -3.00
CA GLN A 119 7.80 -3.37 -3.61
C GLN A 119 8.26 -3.51 -5.07
N PRO A 120 9.26 -4.34 -5.42
CA PRO A 120 9.66 -4.50 -6.83
C PRO A 120 8.52 -5.03 -7.71
N TRP A 121 7.66 -5.89 -7.15
CA TRP A 121 6.45 -6.35 -7.84
C TRP A 121 5.47 -5.18 -8.07
N ALA A 122 5.20 -4.38 -7.04
CA ALA A 122 4.28 -3.26 -7.13
C ALA A 122 4.78 -2.17 -8.08
N GLU A 123 6.08 -1.91 -8.11
CA GLU A 123 6.71 -0.97 -9.03
C GLU A 123 6.66 -1.44 -10.48
N ARG A 124 6.78 -2.75 -10.72
CA ARG A 124 6.69 -3.36 -12.05
C ARG A 124 5.26 -3.38 -12.56
N GLU A 125 4.31 -3.83 -11.74
CA GLU A 125 2.90 -3.99 -12.09
C GLU A 125 2.06 -2.74 -11.81
N ARG A 126 2.69 -1.58 -11.63
CA ARG A 126 2.06 -0.36 -11.08
C ARG A 126 0.78 0.07 -11.81
N GLU A 127 0.76 -0.05 -13.14
CA GLU A 127 -0.38 0.35 -13.97
C GLU A 127 -1.57 -0.58 -13.76
N ARG A 128 -1.32 -1.86 -13.48
CA ARG A 128 -2.38 -2.83 -13.20
C ARG A 128 -2.88 -2.72 -11.77
N LEU A 129 -1.96 -2.56 -10.82
CA LEU A 129 -2.32 -2.43 -9.41
C LEU A 129 -3.03 -1.11 -9.10
N PHE A 130 -2.47 0.01 -9.57
CA PHE A 130 -2.94 1.35 -9.19
C PHE A 130 -3.55 2.12 -10.36
N GLY A 131 -3.77 1.46 -11.51
CA GLY A 131 -4.41 2.08 -12.67
C GLY A 131 -5.90 2.42 -12.46
N PRO A 132 -6.52 3.09 -13.44
CA PRO A 132 -7.95 3.42 -13.46
C PRO A 132 -8.85 2.23 -13.12
N GLN A 133 -8.71 1.15 -13.87
CA GLN A 133 -9.55 -0.03 -13.74
C GLN A 133 -9.36 -0.70 -12.36
N GLY A 134 -8.10 -0.94 -11.96
CA GLY A 134 -7.79 -1.57 -10.68
C GLY A 134 -8.33 -0.79 -9.47
N LEU A 135 -8.08 0.52 -9.42
CA LEU A 135 -8.57 1.36 -8.32
C LEU A 135 -10.10 1.51 -8.33
N GLN A 136 -10.74 1.55 -9.50
CA GLN A 136 -12.20 1.57 -9.60
C GLN A 136 -12.82 0.25 -9.14
N MET A 137 -12.23 -0.90 -9.48
CA MET A 137 -12.70 -2.19 -8.96
C MET A 137 -12.58 -2.25 -7.44
N LEU A 138 -11.42 -1.88 -6.91
CA LEU A 138 -11.13 -2.02 -5.48
C LEU A 138 -11.96 -1.05 -4.62
N TYR A 139 -12.03 0.22 -5.00
CA TYR A 139 -12.64 1.27 -4.17
C TYR A 139 -14.02 1.74 -4.64
N ARG A 140 -14.48 1.30 -5.83
CA ARG A 140 -15.77 1.62 -6.48
C ARG A 140 -16.00 3.10 -6.84
N SER A 141 -15.48 4.03 -6.05
CA SER A 141 -15.62 5.48 -6.25
C SER A 141 -14.40 6.24 -5.70
N GLY A 142 -14.30 7.53 -6.05
CA GLY A 142 -13.29 8.42 -5.47
C GLY A 142 -13.46 8.62 -3.96
N GLU A 143 -14.71 8.62 -3.48
CA GLU A 143 -15.02 8.70 -2.04
C GLU A 143 -14.52 7.46 -1.29
N GLY A 144 -14.73 6.27 -1.86
CA GLY A 144 -14.20 5.01 -1.31
C GLY A 144 -12.68 5.03 -1.23
N LEU A 145 -12.01 5.56 -2.24
CA LEU A 145 -10.56 5.70 -2.26
C LEU A 145 -10.06 6.70 -1.21
N ILE A 146 -10.73 7.84 -1.05
CA ILE A 146 -10.39 8.83 -0.01
C ILE A 146 -10.53 8.23 1.40
N ARG A 147 -11.57 7.42 1.61
CA ARG A 147 -11.86 6.82 2.92
C ARG A 147 -10.92 5.66 3.25
N SER A 148 -10.64 4.80 2.28
CA SER A 148 -10.01 3.49 2.51
C SER A 148 -8.68 3.29 1.79
N GLY A 149 -8.18 4.30 1.05
CA GLY A 149 -6.95 4.20 0.26
C GLY A 149 -5.70 3.84 1.09
N HIS A 150 -5.73 4.15 2.38
CA HIS A 150 -4.69 3.83 3.35
C HIS A 150 -4.45 2.32 3.55
N ALA A 151 -5.43 1.49 3.19
CA ALA A 151 -5.39 0.05 3.42
C ALA A 151 -4.95 -0.76 2.17
N ILE A 152 -4.54 -0.07 1.09
CA ILE A 152 -4.04 -0.69 -0.15
C ILE A 152 -2.88 -1.65 0.09
N PHE A 153 -1.98 -1.36 1.03
CA PHE A 153 -0.78 -2.17 1.23
C PHE A 153 -1.10 -3.51 1.89
N HIS A 154 -2.05 -3.51 2.83
CA HIS A 154 -2.61 -4.75 3.40
C HIS A 154 -3.36 -5.55 2.35
N ASP A 155 -4.10 -4.89 1.45
CA ASP A 155 -4.79 -5.57 0.35
C ASP A 155 -3.81 -6.27 -0.58
N LEU A 156 -2.79 -5.56 -1.05
CA LEU A 156 -1.76 -6.11 -1.93
C LEU A 156 -1.06 -7.32 -1.30
N PHE A 157 -0.71 -7.22 -0.01
CA PHE A 157 -0.17 -8.35 0.74
C PHE A 157 -1.14 -9.54 0.79
N LEU A 158 -2.40 -9.30 1.15
CA LEU A 158 -3.42 -10.34 1.28
C LEU A 158 -3.67 -11.07 -0.06
N LEU A 159 -3.68 -10.33 -1.17
CA LEU A 159 -3.85 -10.90 -2.51
C LEU A 159 -2.64 -11.75 -2.91
N ALA A 160 -1.43 -11.26 -2.67
CA ALA A 160 -0.21 -12.03 -2.93
C ALA A 160 -0.15 -13.30 -2.05
N LEU A 161 -0.51 -13.19 -0.77
CA LEU A 161 -0.60 -14.34 0.13
C LEU A 161 -1.63 -15.36 -0.35
N THR A 162 -2.82 -14.90 -0.76
CA THR A 162 -3.88 -15.76 -1.29
C THR A 162 -3.41 -16.52 -2.53
N ALA A 163 -2.73 -15.85 -3.46
CA ALA A 163 -2.16 -16.50 -4.64
C ALA A 163 -1.14 -17.60 -4.29
N ASN A 164 -0.26 -17.35 -3.31
CA ASN A 164 0.70 -18.34 -2.84
C ASN A 164 -0.01 -19.55 -2.19
N ILE A 165 -1.02 -19.31 -1.36
CA ILE A 165 -1.79 -20.40 -0.71
C ILE A 165 -2.61 -21.19 -1.74
N SER A 166 -3.15 -20.56 -2.78
CA SER A 166 -3.85 -21.26 -3.86
C SER A 166 -2.92 -22.27 -4.56
N LEU A 167 -1.68 -21.89 -4.87
CA LEU A 167 -0.69 -22.79 -5.47
C LEU A 167 -0.37 -23.99 -4.57
N ILE A 168 -0.17 -23.73 -3.27
CA ILE A 168 0.05 -24.77 -2.26
C ILE A 168 -1.17 -25.69 -2.17
N SER A 169 -2.37 -25.13 -2.07
CA SER A 169 -3.63 -25.87 -1.96
C SER A 169 -3.84 -26.80 -3.15
N GLN A 170 -3.46 -26.39 -4.36
CA GLN A 170 -3.51 -27.24 -5.55
C GLN A 170 -2.52 -28.41 -5.45
N LYS A 171 -1.28 -28.18 -4.99
CA LYS A 171 -0.27 -29.22 -4.78
C LYS A 171 -0.76 -30.32 -3.82
N TYR A 172 -1.41 -29.93 -2.72
CA TYR A 172 -1.93 -30.87 -1.72
C TYR A 172 -3.39 -31.31 -1.95
N LYS A 173 -3.98 -30.96 -3.11
CA LYS A 173 -5.39 -31.25 -3.44
C LYS A 173 -6.41 -30.69 -2.44
N ALA A 174 -6.04 -29.64 -1.70
CA ALA A 174 -6.84 -28.99 -0.66
C ALA A 174 -7.74 -27.86 -1.20
N ARG A 175 -8.49 -28.11 -2.29
CA ARG A 175 -9.33 -27.08 -2.96
C ARG A 175 -10.37 -26.40 -2.05
N VAL A 176 -10.75 -27.05 -0.95
CA VAL A 176 -11.68 -26.47 0.04
C VAL A 176 -11.07 -25.23 0.71
N VAL A 177 -9.76 -25.22 0.95
CA VAL A 177 -9.06 -24.10 1.60
C VAL A 177 -9.11 -22.86 0.71
N GLU A 178 -8.85 -23.01 -0.59
CA GLU A 178 -8.97 -21.94 -1.58
C GLU A 178 -10.38 -21.34 -1.62
N ARG A 179 -11.42 -22.17 -1.59
CA ARG A 179 -12.82 -21.69 -1.55
C ARG A 179 -13.12 -20.89 -0.30
N ILE A 180 -12.62 -21.33 0.85
CA ILE A 180 -12.79 -20.62 2.12
C ILE A 180 -12.11 -19.24 2.03
N LEU A 181 -10.89 -19.16 1.52
CA LEU A 181 -10.16 -17.90 1.35
C LEU A 181 -10.90 -16.93 0.40
N HIS A 182 -11.33 -17.40 -0.78
CA HIS A 182 -12.09 -16.57 -1.71
C HIS A 182 -13.42 -16.10 -1.11
N THR A 183 -14.06 -16.92 -0.28
CA THR A 183 -15.27 -16.53 0.44
C THR A 183 -14.96 -15.39 1.41
N PHE A 184 -13.88 -15.46 2.18
CA PHE A 184 -13.48 -14.35 3.06
C PHE A 184 -13.17 -13.07 2.29
N LEU A 185 -12.50 -13.15 1.14
CA LEU A 185 -12.27 -11.99 0.28
C LEU A 185 -13.57 -11.36 -0.24
N ALA A 186 -14.59 -12.18 -0.53
CA ALA A 186 -15.90 -11.72 -0.98
C ALA A 186 -16.73 -11.06 0.14
N LEU A 187 -16.46 -11.37 1.40
CA LEU A 187 -17.23 -10.88 2.54
C LEU A 187 -16.78 -9.50 3.03
N LEU A 188 -15.71 -8.92 2.49
CA LEU A 188 -15.22 -7.58 2.87
C LEU A 188 -16.05 -6.50 2.15
N PRO A 189 -17.03 -5.86 2.82
CA PRO A 189 -18.07 -5.10 2.14
C PRO A 189 -17.58 -3.77 1.54
N ASP A 190 -16.50 -3.23 2.09
CA ASP A 190 -15.97 -1.91 1.74
C ASP A 190 -15.14 -1.90 0.45
N ARG A 191 -14.65 -3.06 0.00
CA ARG A 191 -13.75 -3.19 -1.14
C ARG A 191 -14.03 -4.48 -1.91
N ASP A 192 -14.05 -4.41 -3.23
CA ASP A 192 -14.27 -5.60 -4.06
C ASP A 192 -12.97 -6.39 -4.28
N LEU A 193 -12.41 -6.90 -3.19
CA LEU A 193 -11.11 -7.58 -3.20
C LEU A 193 -11.12 -8.83 -4.07
N LEU A 194 -12.24 -9.57 -4.10
CA LEU A 194 -12.34 -10.76 -4.95
C LEU A 194 -12.35 -10.39 -6.44
N ALA A 195 -13.16 -9.41 -6.86
CA ALA A 195 -13.15 -8.99 -8.27
C ALA A 195 -11.79 -8.43 -8.68
N TYR A 196 -11.17 -7.64 -7.80
CA TYR A 196 -9.84 -7.10 -8.03
C TYR A 196 -8.77 -8.21 -8.11
N TYR A 197 -8.82 -9.21 -7.23
CA TYR A 197 -7.96 -10.39 -7.28
C TYR A 197 -8.08 -11.15 -8.60
N GLN A 198 -9.30 -11.40 -9.05
CA GLN A 198 -9.58 -12.10 -10.31
C GLN A 198 -9.02 -11.32 -11.51
N HIS A 199 -9.17 -10.00 -11.51
CA HIS A 199 -8.57 -9.13 -12.52
C HIS A 199 -7.03 -9.25 -12.55
N LEU A 200 -6.38 -9.24 -11.38
CA LEU A 200 -4.93 -9.37 -11.30
C LEU A 200 -4.43 -10.76 -11.71
N LEU A 201 -5.16 -11.82 -11.35
CA LEU A 201 -4.83 -13.21 -11.74
C LEU A 201 -4.88 -13.44 -13.25
N ALA A 202 -5.83 -12.84 -13.95
CA ALA A 202 -6.03 -13.08 -15.38
C ALA A 202 -4.85 -12.61 -16.25
N GLU A 203 -4.09 -11.62 -15.76
CA GLU A 203 -3.15 -10.87 -16.59
C GLU A 203 -1.71 -10.87 -16.03
N GLY A 204 -1.41 -11.62 -14.95
CA GLY A 204 -0.06 -11.58 -14.38
C GLY A 204 0.28 -12.58 -13.29
N SER A 205 1.48 -12.36 -12.73
CA SER A 205 2.06 -13.17 -11.68
C SER A 205 2.15 -12.40 -10.37
N PHE A 206 1.97 -13.13 -9.27
CA PHE A 206 2.18 -12.65 -7.92
C PHE A 206 3.60 -12.96 -7.45
N PRO A 207 4.17 -12.17 -6.53
CA PRO A 207 5.47 -12.50 -5.96
C PRO A 207 5.35 -13.77 -5.11
N THR A 208 6.38 -14.62 -5.16
CA THR A 208 6.49 -15.77 -4.27
C THR A 208 6.82 -15.27 -2.87
N LEU A 209 5.84 -15.34 -1.96
CA LEU A 209 6.00 -14.97 -0.56
C LEU A 209 6.33 -16.19 0.30
N ILE A 210 5.81 -17.37 -0.06
CA ILE A 210 6.01 -18.61 0.69
C ILE A 210 6.80 -19.57 -0.20
N LYS A 211 8.04 -19.84 0.20
CA LYS A 211 8.97 -20.70 -0.56
C LYS A 211 8.88 -22.17 -0.14
N ASP A 212 8.53 -22.41 1.12
CA ASP A 212 8.48 -23.74 1.71
C ASP A 212 7.38 -23.85 2.79
N GLU A 213 7.21 -25.07 3.31
CA GLU A 213 6.21 -25.38 4.34
C GLU A 213 6.49 -24.67 5.67
N GLN A 214 7.76 -24.44 6.02
CA GLN A 214 8.11 -23.76 7.27
C GLN A 214 7.71 -22.29 7.19
N GLU A 215 7.99 -21.62 6.08
CA GLU A 215 7.58 -20.22 5.85
C GLU A 215 6.06 -20.07 5.82
N LEU A 216 5.33 -21.09 5.32
CA LEU A 216 3.86 -21.14 5.41
C LEU A 216 3.40 -21.17 6.87
N LEU A 217 3.97 -22.06 7.68
CA LEU A 217 3.63 -22.19 9.10
C LEU A 217 3.95 -20.91 9.86
N ASP A 218 5.12 -20.31 9.63
CA ASP A 218 5.54 -19.07 10.28
C ASP A 218 4.64 -17.88 9.90
N THR A 219 4.15 -17.86 8.66
CA THR A 219 3.29 -16.78 8.16
C THR A 219 1.86 -16.90 8.69
N LEU A 220 1.32 -18.11 8.74
CA LEU A 220 -0.07 -18.37 9.11
C LEU A 220 -0.28 -18.63 10.61
N SER A 221 0.78 -18.87 11.38
CA SER A 221 0.67 -19.11 12.81
C SER A 221 0.69 -17.80 13.60
N PRO A 222 -0.43 -17.43 14.26
CA PRO A 222 -0.45 -16.25 15.12
C PRO A 222 0.39 -16.42 16.40
N TRP A 223 0.91 -17.64 16.63
CA TRP A 223 1.67 -18.02 17.82
C TRP A 223 3.18 -17.95 17.61
N VAL A 224 3.64 -17.80 16.36
CA VAL A 224 5.05 -17.60 16.06
C VAL A 224 5.39 -16.13 16.30
N LYS A 225 6.36 -15.89 17.19
CA LYS A 225 6.92 -14.55 17.37
C LYS A 225 7.73 -14.20 16.12
N LEU A 226 7.19 -13.27 15.34
CA LEU A 226 7.87 -12.66 14.19
C LEU A 226 8.87 -11.60 14.65
#